data_AF-A0A3B0ZHS1-F1
#
_entry.id   AF-A0A3B0ZHS1-F1
#
_cell.length_a   1.000
_cell.length_b   1.000
_cell.length_c   1.000
_cell.angle_alpha   90.00
_cell.angle_beta   90.00
_cell.angle_gamma   90.00
#
_symmetry.space_group_name_H-M   'P 1'
#
loop_
_entity.id
_entity.type
_entity.pdbx_description
1 polymer ?
#
loop_
_entity_poly.entity_id
_entity_poly.type
_entity_poly.pdbx_seq_one_letter_code
_entity_poly.pdbx_strand_id
1 'polypeptide(L)' 'MEVIKTLSPGVNGTKRYVKLYGDKLVCVRYRIEKSTGDRFTTIELIVDESLANDPTQSQELDVSTLKFLQERFSKKTEE' A
#
# COMPACT_ATOMS: atom_id res chain seq x y z
N MET A 1 14.02 -9.18 2.82
CA MET A 1 13.01 -8.91 1.78
C MET A 1 13.54 -7.99 0.68
N GLU A 2 13.71 -8.48 -0.53
CA GLU A 2 14.15 -7.72 -1.71
C GLU A 2 12.99 -7.46 -2.68
N VAL A 3 12.95 -6.27 -3.31
CA VAL A 3 11.94 -5.95 -4.34
C VAL A 3 12.36 -6.58 -5.66
N ILE A 4 11.52 -7.46 -6.19
CA ILE A 4 11.75 -8.14 -7.48
C ILE A 4 11.00 -7.48 -8.64
N LYS A 5 9.93 -6.75 -8.35
CA LYS A 5 9.10 -6.10 -9.37
C LYS A 5 8.31 -4.95 -8.77
N THR A 6 8.32 -3.81 -9.46
CA THR A 6 7.46 -2.65 -9.16
C THR A 6 6.51 -2.46 -10.33
N LEU A 7 5.22 -2.28 -10.03
CA LEU A 7 4.17 -2.07 -11.01
C LEU A 7 3.40 -0.79 -10.72
N SER A 8 3.12 -0.04 -11.78
CA SER A 8 2.25 1.13 -11.76
C SER A 8 0.77 0.72 -11.64
N PRO A 9 -0.10 1.57 -11.07
CA PRO A 9 -1.54 1.34 -11.06
C PRO A 9 -2.12 1.09 -12.46
N GLY A 10 -3.12 0.22 -12.56
CA GLY A 10 -3.90 -0.05 -13.78
C GLY A 10 -3.36 -1.15 -14.68
N VAL A 11 -2.06 -1.50 -14.57
CA VAL A 11 -1.47 -2.59 -15.35
C VAL A 11 -1.90 -3.98 -14.83
N ASN A 12 -1.72 -5.01 -15.66
CA ASN A 12 -2.00 -6.39 -15.25
C ASN A 12 -1.24 -6.76 -13.96
N GLY A 13 -1.93 -7.41 -13.02
CA GLY A 13 -1.42 -7.70 -11.68
C GLY A 13 -1.72 -6.61 -10.64
N THR A 14 -2.09 -5.39 -11.06
CA THR A 14 -2.40 -4.28 -10.13
C THR A 14 -3.89 -3.95 -10.01
N LYS A 15 -4.73 -4.40 -10.96
CA LYS A 15 -6.16 -4.05 -11.05
C LYS A 15 -6.95 -4.26 -9.75
N ARG A 16 -6.67 -5.33 -9.01
CA ARG A 16 -7.32 -5.57 -7.70
C ARG A 16 -6.96 -4.51 -6.66
N TYR A 17 -5.74 -3.98 -6.70
CA TYR A 17 -5.30 -2.93 -5.79
C TYR A 17 -5.88 -1.58 -6.21
N VAL A 18 -5.99 -1.30 -7.51
CA VAL A 18 -6.71 -0.12 -8.01
C VAL A 18 -8.18 -0.14 -7.56
N LYS A 19 -8.85 -1.28 -7.67
CA LYS A 19 -10.24 -1.42 -7.18
C LYS A 19 -10.38 -1.10 -5.69
N LEU A 20 -9.34 -1.37 -4.89
CA LEU A 20 -9.36 -1.19 -3.44
C LEU A 20 -8.94 0.20 -2.99
N TYR A 21 -7.91 0.76 -3.62
CA TYR A 21 -7.24 1.98 -3.14
C TYR A 21 -7.44 3.17 -4.09
N GLY A 22 -8.03 2.95 -5.26
CA GLY A 22 -8.33 3.99 -6.24
C GLY A 22 -7.11 4.87 -6.54
N ASP A 23 -7.36 6.17 -6.57
CA ASP A 23 -6.37 7.20 -6.93
C ASP A 23 -5.32 7.41 -5.83
N LYS A 24 -5.54 6.87 -4.62
CA LYS A 24 -4.55 6.93 -3.54
C LYS A 24 -3.45 5.87 -3.69
N LEU A 25 -3.55 4.95 -4.67
CA LEU A 25 -2.50 3.97 -4.96
C LEU A 25 -1.36 4.57 -5.78
N VAL A 26 -0.15 4.59 -5.19
CA VAL A 26 1.06 5.08 -5.87
C VAL A 26 1.74 3.95 -6.65
N CYS A 27 2.00 2.81 -6.01
CA CYS A 27 2.60 1.66 -6.67
C CYS A 27 2.32 0.33 -5.95
N VAL A 28 2.55 -0.78 -6.66
CA VAL A 28 2.55 -2.15 -6.09
C VAL A 28 3.94 -2.74 -6.27
N ARG A 29 4.50 -3.33 -5.21
CA ARG A 29 5.81 -3.98 -5.22
C ARG A 29 5.71 -5.43 -4.76
N TYR A 30 6.23 -6.33 -5.58
CA TYR A 30 6.44 -7.72 -5.19
C TYR A 30 7.83 -7.88 -4.60
N ARG A 31 7.91 -8.59 -3.49
CA ARG A 31 9.14 -8.84 -2.76
C ARG A 31 9.31 -10.33 -2.50
N ILE A 32 10.56 -10.75 -2.37
CA ILE A 32 10.91 -12.09 -1.92
C ILE A 32 11.81 -12.01 -0.70
N GLU A 33 11.57 -12.85 0.30
CA GLU A 33 12.53 -13.10 1.36
C GLU A 33 13.47 -14.22 0.92
N LYS A 34 14.77 -13.95 0.86
CA LYS A 34 15.73 -14.91 0.29
C LYS A 34 16.00 -16.10 1.22
N SER A 35 15.87 -15.90 2.53
CA SER A 35 16.11 -16.94 3.52
C SER A 35 14.97 -17.96 3.59
N THR A 36 13.73 -17.53 3.42
CA THR A 36 12.54 -18.41 3.54
C THR A 36 11.90 -18.73 2.20
N GLY A 37 12.14 -17.94 1.16
CA GLY A 37 11.46 -18.04 -0.14
C GLY A 37 10.09 -17.36 -0.16
N ASP A 38 9.68 -16.73 0.95
CA ASP A 38 8.36 -16.12 1.08
C ASP A 38 8.15 -14.95 0.12
N ARG A 39 6.94 -14.83 -0.40
CA ARG A 39 6.55 -13.74 -1.31
C ARG A 39 5.67 -12.75 -0.59
N PHE A 40 6.05 -11.48 -0.66
CA PHE A 40 5.29 -10.38 -0.10
C PHE A 40 4.80 -9.47 -1.21
N THR A 41 3.60 -8.92 -1.04
CA THR A 41 3.13 -7.80 -1.85
C THR A 41 2.96 -6.61 -0.95
N THR A 42 3.67 -5.53 -1.25
CA THR A 42 3.55 -4.24 -0.57
C THR A 42 2.96 -3.24 -1.54
N ILE A 43 2.25 -2.25 -1.02
CA ILE A 43 1.74 -1.13 -1.79
C ILE A 43 2.23 0.17 -1.15
N GLU A 44 2.29 1.22 -1.95
CA GLU A 44 2.51 2.58 -1.48
C GLU A 44 1.22 3.37 -1.68
N LEU A 45 0.79 4.05 -0.62
CA LEU A 45 -0.48 4.77 -0.55
C LEU A 45 -0.25 6.22 -0.17
N ILE A 46 -1.02 7.11 -0.78
CA ILE A 46 -1.21 8.48 -0.31
C ILE A 46 -2.14 8.40 0.91
N VAL A 47 -1.64 8.81 2.08
CA VAL A 47 -2.39 8.85 3.34
C VAL A 47 -2.66 10.27 3.84
N ASP A 48 -1.98 11.26 3.26
CA ASP A 48 -2.18 12.69 3.49
C ASP A 48 -1.88 13.45 2.19
N GLU A 49 -2.53 14.59 1.97
CA GLU A 49 -2.35 15.45 0.79
C GLU A 49 -2.55 16.91 1.20
N SER A 50 -1.52 17.73 1.01
CA SER A 50 -1.52 19.15 1.36
C SER A 50 -0.80 19.99 0.30
N LEU A 51 -1.08 21.28 0.28
CA LEU A 51 -0.33 22.22 -0.55
C LEU A 51 1.07 22.40 0.04
N ALA A 52 2.09 22.43 -0.82
CA ALA A 52 3.50 22.44 -0.42
C ALA A 52 3.92 23.58 0.54
N ASN A 53 3.11 24.64 0.67
CA ASN A 53 3.38 25.80 1.52
C ASN A 53 2.24 26.11 2.50
N ASP A 54 1.40 25.15 2.87
CA ASP A 54 0.36 25.39 3.88
C ASP A 54 0.98 25.42 5.29
N PRO A 55 1.04 26.58 5.97
CA PRO A 55 1.62 26.69 7.30
C PRO A 55 0.75 26.04 8.40
N THR A 56 -0.44 25.56 8.05
CA THR A 56 -1.46 25.06 9.00
C THR A 56 -1.48 23.54 9.08
N GLN A 57 -0.46 22.84 8.56
CA GLN A 57 -0.47 21.38 8.48
C GLN A 57 -0.36 20.72 9.87
N SER A 58 -1.51 20.50 10.51
CA SER A 58 -1.62 19.63 11.68
C SER A 58 -1.50 18.18 11.21
N GLN A 59 -0.38 17.53 11.56
CA GLN A 59 -0.05 16.15 11.21
C GLN A 59 -0.83 15.11 12.05
N GLU A 60 -2.16 15.17 12.08
CA GLU A 60 -2.91 14.04 12.61
C GLU A 60 -3.10 12.97 11.52
N LEU A 61 -2.29 11.92 11.62
CA LEU A 61 -2.51 10.68 10.88
C LEU A 61 -3.88 10.13 11.28
N ASP A 62 -4.78 10.00 10.29
CA ASP A 62 -6.06 9.34 10.51
C ASP A 62 -5.84 7.85 10.88
N VAL A 63 -5.97 7.56 12.18
CA VAL A 63 -5.80 6.23 12.76
C VAL A 63 -6.79 5.22 12.17
N SER A 64 -7.93 5.67 11.64
CA SER A 64 -8.91 4.78 11.02
C SER A 64 -8.39 4.14 9.74
N THR A 65 -7.62 4.90 8.95
CA THR A 65 -6.93 4.40 7.75
C THR A 65 -5.90 3.31 8.09
N LEU A 66 -5.14 3.48 9.18
CA LEU A 66 -4.16 2.48 9.63
C LEU A 66 -4.83 1.19 10.14
N LYS A 67 -5.91 1.30 10.92
CA LYS A 67 -6.69 0.14 11.38
C LYS A 67 -7.28 -0.65 10.23
N PHE A 68 -7.83 0.04 9.23
CA PHE A 68 -8.38 -0.60 8.03
C PHE A 68 -7.33 -1.45 7.29
N LEU A 69 -6.09 -0.95 7.17
CA LEU A 69 -5.01 -1.69 6.53
C LEU A 69 -4.59 -2.94 7.32
N GLN A 70 -4.55 -2.85 8.66
CA GLN A 70 -4.17 -3.97 9.54
C GLN A 70 -5.21 -5.11 9.51
N GLU A 71 -6.50 -4.79 9.64
CA GLU A 71 -7.58 -5.80 9.66
C GLU A 71 -7.63 -6.63 8.37
N ARG A 72 -7.27 -6.03 7.24
CA ARG A 72 -7.27 -6.70 5.93
C ARG A 72 -6.08 -7.61 5.70
N PHE A 73 -4.94 -7.34 6.34
CA PHE A 73 -3.81 -8.28 6.34
C PHE A 73 -4.17 -9.56 7.09
N SER A 74 -4.81 -9.44 8.27
CA SER A 74 -5.16 -10.60 9.09
C SER A 74 -6.17 -11.54 8.40
N LYS A 75 -7.15 -11.00 7.68
CA LYS A 75 -8.18 -11.80 6.98
C LYS A 75 -7.66 -12.61 5.79
N LYS A 76 -6.46 -12.33 5.29
CA LYS A 76 -5.89 -13.03 4.12
C LYS A 76 -5.13 -14.31 4.50
N THR A 77 -5.02 -14.61 5.78
CA THR A 77 -4.30 -15.77 6.33
C THR A 77 -5.23 -16.95 6.66
N GLU A 78 -6.54 -16.78 6.51
CA GLU A 78 -7.57 -17.76 6.91
C GLU A 78 -8.37 -18.37 5.73
N GLU A 79 -8.01 -18.06 4.48
CA GLU A 79 -8.52 -18.67 3.23
C GLU A 79 -7.40 -19.41 2.48
#